data_AF-A0A1I3WX31-F1
#
_entry.id   AF-A0A1I3WX31-F1
#
_cell.length_a   1.000
_cell.length_b   1.000
_cell.length_c   1.000
_cell.angle_alpha   90.00
_cell.angle_beta   90.00
_cell.angle_gamma   90.00
#
_symmetry.space_group_name_H-M   'P 1'
#
loop_
_entity.id
_entity.type
_entity.pdbx_description
1 polymer ?
#
loop_
_entity_poly.entity_id
_entity_poly.type
_entity_poly.pdbx_seq_one_letter_code
_entity_poly.pdbx_strand_id
1 'polypeptide(L)'
;METPMKSFLRAARRLAAAAATLAAVTAAGASVGNAEELAKNLFGAERLPAATAARSIGFYSKGCFAGGVAIATDGPSWQAMRLSRNRRWGHPVMINLIEKLSRDATADGWPGLLIGDISQPRGGPMLTGHASHQIGLDADIWFTPMPGRRLSAQERENMSAVSLVNEKTHLVKEKLWRPEHARLLKRAASYPEVERILVNPGIKKKLCDTVKGDRSWLRKVRPFWGHDYHFHIRIGCQPGSPGCKRQEATPASDGCDKSLAWWFTEEPWRPNKNPDAPKARDLMTMASLPKECRVVLSAPSPESEMAVTVGGNGTAVAAVSAPTEPATIDPSAALPVTANSFAPTPKIGIPMPRPRPHD
;
A
#
# COMPACT_ATOMS: atom_id res chain seq x y z
N MET A 1 15.24 85.81 1.78
CA MET A 1 14.09 85.70 0.84
C MET A 1 14.44 84.66 -0.22
N GLU A 2 14.12 83.39 0.02
CA GLU A 2 14.20 82.38 -1.05
C GLU A 2 12.99 82.56 -1.99
N THR A 3 13.25 82.65 -3.29
CA THR A 3 12.26 82.93 -4.33
C THR A 3 11.27 81.77 -4.53
N PRO A 4 9.98 82.07 -4.83
CA PRO A 4 8.89 81.09 -4.86
C PRO A 4 9.07 79.95 -5.89
N MET A 5 9.92 80.15 -6.90
CA MET A 5 10.19 79.18 -7.97
C MET A 5 10.99 77.95 -7.49
N LYS A 6 11.84 78.07 -6.46
CA LYS A 6 12.61 76.94 -5.91
C LYS A 6 11.75 76.00 -5.04
N SER A 7 10.64 76.50 -4.50
CA SER A 7 9.70 75.73 -3.68
C SER A 7 8.85 74.78 -4.54
N PHE A 8 8.37 75.26 -5.70
CA PHE A 8 7.57 74.46 -6.64
C PHE A 8 8.32 73.26 -7.23
N LEU A 9 9.59 73.44 -7.60
CA LEU A 9 10.43 72.35 -8.14
C LEU A 9 10.77 71.28 -7.10
N ARG A 10 10.85 71.63 -5.81
CA ARG A 10 11.04 70.67 -4.70
C ARG A 10 9.76 69.91 -4.37
N ALA A 11 8.59 70.55 -4.46
CA ALA A 11 7.30 69.89 -4.28
C ALA A 11 6.99 68.88 -5.41
N ALA A 12 7.26 69.25 -6.67
CA ALA A 12 7.06 68.36 -7.82
C ALA A 12 7.99 67.13 -7.78
N ARG A 13 9.26 67.28 -7.35
CA ARG A 13 10.18 66.14 -7.15
C ARG A 13 9.77 65.21 -6.00
N ARG A 14 9.16 65.74 -4.93
CA ARG A 14 8.65 64.92 -3.81
C ARG A 14 7.38 64.14 -4.17
N LEU A 15 6.50 64.73 -5.00
CA LEU A 15 5.30 64.06 -5.52
C LEU A 15 5.65 62.97 -6.55
N ALA A 16 6.63 63.20 -7.44
CA ALA A 16 7.10 62.17 -8.38
C ALA A 16 7.81 61.00 -7.67
N ALA A 17 8.58 61.28 -6.61
CA ALA A 17 9.22 60.24 -5.79
C ALA A 17 8.20 59.43 -4.96
N ALA A 18 7.13 60.07 -4.48
CA ALA A 18 6.04 59.40 -3.76
C ALA A 18 5.14 58.54 -4.67
N ALA A 19 4.93 58.96 -5.93
CA ALA A 19 4.20 58.16 -6.92
C ALA A 19 5.02 56.94 -7.39
N ALA A 20 6.34 57.07 -7.52
CA ALA A 20 7.22 55.96 -7.88
C ALA A 20 7.37 54.92 -6.76
N THR A 21 7.30 55.32 -5.47
CA THR A 21 7.30 54.38 -4.35
C THR A 21 5.94 53.72 -4.13
N LEU A 22 4.82 54.37 -4.45
CA LEU A 22 3.50 53.75 -4.35
C LEU A 22 3.20 52.76 -5.51
N ALA A 23 3.78 52.98 -6.69
CA ALA A 23 3.71 52.04 -7.81
C ALA A 23 4.66 50.83 -7.66
N ALA A 24 5.76 50.96 -6.90
CA ALA A 24 6.67 49.84 -6.64
C ALA A 24 6.19 48.91 -5.51
N VAL A 25 5.29 49.38 -4.62
CA VAL A 25 4.76 48.56 -3.51
C VAL A 25 3.55 47.71 -3.91
N THR A 26 2.90 48.00 -5.04
CA THR A 26 1.76 47.19 -5.53
C THR A 26 2.16 46.00 -6.41
N ALA A 27 3.41 45.92 -6.87
CA ALA A 27 3.92 44.80 -7.67
C ALA A 27 4.65 43.72 -6.84
N ALA A 28 4.91 43.98 -5.56
CA ALA A 28 5.36 42.95 -4.61
C ALA A 28 4.14 42.25 -4.00
N GLY A 29 3.29 41.69 -4.85
CA GLY A 29 2.43 40.60 -4.43
C GLY A 29 3.38 39.48 -4.00
N ALA A 30 3.66 39.42 -2.70
CA ALA A 30 4.34 38.29 -2.10
C ALA A 30 3.58 37.06 -2.58
N SER A 31 4.20 36.28 -3.47
CA SER A 31 3.84 34.89 -3.61
C SER A 31 4.13 34.29 -2.24
N VAL A 32 3.12 34.32 -1.36
CA VAL A 32 3.02 33.32 -0.31
C VAL A 32 3.05 32.04 -1.11
N GLY A 33 4.22 31.41 -1.21
CA GLY A 33 4.37 30.16 -1.92
C GLY A 33 3.36 29.24 -1.27
N ASN A 34 2.26 28.94 -1.97
CA ASN A 34 1.27 28.00 -1.49
C ASN A 34 2.04 26.73 -1.20
N ALA A 35 2.23 26.41 0.09
CA ALA A 35 2.84 25.15 0.47
C ALA A 35 2.00 24.06 -0.21
N GLU A 36 2.62 23.36 -1.16
CA GLU A 36 1.91 22.37 -1.98
C GLU A 36 1.25 21.36 -1.03
N GLU A 37 -0.05 21.14 -1.20
CA GLU A 37 -0.80 20.26 -0.32
C GLU A 37 -0.18 18.87 -0.26
N LEU A 38 -0.10 18.31 0.95
CA LEU A 38 0.47 16.99 1.16
C LEU A 38 -0.37 15.93 0.44
N ALA A 39 0.32 15.07 -0.31
CA ALA A 39 -0.33 14.02 -1.09
C ALA A 39 -1.17 13.08 -0.20
N LYS A 40 -0.73 12.82 1.04
CA LYS A 40 -1.51 11.97 1.97
C LYS A 40 -2.89 12.54 2.29
N ASN A 41 -3.04 13.87 2.33
CA ASN A 41 -4.32 14.51 2.61
C ASN A 41 -5.24 14.41 1.40
N LEU A 42 -4.70 14.69 0.21
CA LEU A 42 -5.41 14.57 -1.07
C LEU A 42 -5.90 13.14 -1.32
N PHE A 43 -5.02 12.15 -1.26
CA PHE A 43 -5.39 10.74 -1.47
C PHE A 43 -6.25 10.19 -0.33
N GLY A 44 -6.04 10.65 0.90
CA GLY A 44 -6.84 10.26 2.06
C GLY A 44 -8.26 10.83 2.10
N ALA A 45 -8.52 11.90 1.35
CA ALA A 45 -9.85 12.49 1.21
C ALA A 45 -10.76 11.73 0.23
N GLU A 46 -10.18 10.94 -0.67
CA GLU A 46 -10.93 10.18 -1.67
C GLU A 46 -11.74 9.05 -1.04
N ARG A 47 -13.03 8.97 -1.38
CA ARG A 47 -13.93 7.94 -0.88
C ARG A 47 -14.05 6.73 -1.81
N LEU A 48 -13.89 6.95 -3.11
CA LEU A 48 -14.09 5.96 -4.17
C LEU A 48 -12.86 5.93 -5.12
N PRO A 49 -12.62 4.80 -5.80
CA PRO A 49 -11.51 4.67 -6.71
C PRO A 49 -11.72 5.52 -7.96
N ALA A 50 -10.65 5.74 -8.73
CA ALA A 50 -10.75 6.32 -10.06
C ALA A 50 -11.43 5.32 -11.02
N ALA A 51 -12.56 5.69 -11.63
CA ALA A 51 -13.31 4.91 -12.61
C ALA A 51 -12.61 4.89 -13.98
N THR A 52 -11.48 4.20 -14.03
CA THR A 52 -10.64 4.02 -15.23
C THR A 52 -10.07 2.60 -15.22
N ALA A 53 -9.32 2.22 -16.27
CA ALA A 53 -8.67 0.92 -16.32
C ALA A 53 -7.69 0.71 -15.15
N ALA A 54 -7.65 -0.53 -14.63
CA ALA A 54 -6.77 -0.91 -13.53
C ALA A 54 -5.30 -0.73 -13.91
N ARG A 55 -4.56 0.05 -13.13
CA ARG A 55 -3.11 0.21 -13.27
C ARG A 55 -2.44 0.73 -12.01
N SER A 56 -1.30 0.14 -11.67
CA SER A 56 -0.40 0.60 -10.62
C SER A 56 0.65 1.56 -11.18
N ILE A 57 0.94 2.65 -10.48
CA ILE A 57 1.81 3.73 -10.97
C ILE A 57 2.83 4.08 -9.89
N GLY A 58 4.12 4.06 -10.25
CA GLY A 58 5.21 4.38 -9.33
C GLY A 58 5.71 3.16 -8.57
N PHE A 59 6.19 3.39 -7.35
CA PHE A 59 6.72 2.36 -6.46
C PHE A 59 5.80 2.16 -5.26
N TYR A 60 5.90 1.00 -4.59
CA TYR A 60 5.00 0.60 -3.49
C TYR A 60 4.82 1.65 -2.37
N SER A 61 5.85 2.47 -2.12
CA SER A 61 5.87 3.56 -1.13
C SER A 61 6.00 4.96 -1.75
N LYS A 62 5.80 5.08 -3.06
CA LYS A 62 5.89 6.35 -3.80
C LYS A 62 5.12 6.24 -5.11
N GLY A 63 3.79 6.26 -5.02
CA GLY A 63 2.93 6.01 -6.16
C GLY A 63 1.45 6.18 -5.87
N CYS A 64 0.63 5.74 -6.81
CA CYS A 64 -0.83 5.69 -6.74
C CYS A 64 -1.33 4.51 -7.60
N PHE A 65 -2.63 4.23 -7.58
CA PHE A 65 -3.22 3.32 -8.56
C PHE A 65 -4.62 3.80 -8.99
N ALA A 66 -5.06 3.35 -10.15
CA ALA A 66 -6.39 3.62 -10.69
C ALA A 66 -7.14 2.32 -10.98
N GLY A 67 -8.46 2.40 -11.16
CA GLY A 67 -9.29 1.24 -11.51
C GLY A 67 -9.26 0.11 -10.50
N GLY A 68 -9.01 0.43 -9.22
CA GLY A 68 -9.05 -0.60 -8.20
C GLY A 68 -10.47 -0.91 -7.78
N VAL A 69 -10.59 -2.06 -7.16
CA VAL A 69 -11.83 -2.62 -6.65
C VAL A 69 -11.67 -2.87 -5.16
N ALA A 70 -12.79 -2.91 -4.47
CA ALA A 70 -12.82 -3.20 -3.05
C ALA A 70 -13.08 -4.70 -2.83
N ILE A 71 -12.40 -5.32 -1.87
CA ILE A 71 -12.82 -6.64 -1.38
C ILE A 71 -14.03 -6.48 -0.45
N ALA A 72 -15.10 -7.24 -0.65
CA ALA A 72 -16.28 -7.19 0.20
C ALA A 72 -15.91 -7.26 1.70
N THR A 73 -16.67 -6.54 2.54
CA THR A 73 -16.43 -6.50 4.00
C THR A 73 -16.44 -7.89 4.62
N ASP A 74 -17.23 -8.77 4.02
CA ASP A 74 -17.41 -10.17 4.38
C ASP A 74 -17.36 -11.05 3.15
N GLY A 75 -16.68 -12.17 3.29
CA GLY A 75 -16.81 -13.28 2.35
C GLY A 75 -16.98 -14.59 3.10
N PRO A 76 -17.06 -15.73 2.38
CA PRO A 76 -17.22 -17.04 3.00
C PRO A 76 -16.12 -17.35 4.02
N SER A 77 -14.88 -16.99 3.68
CA SER A 77 -13.66 -17.34 4.40
C SER A 77 -12.83 -16.13 4.85
N TRP A 78 -13.41 -14.92 4.86
CA TRP A 78 -12.71 -13.72 5.34
C TRP A 78 -13.64 -12.67 5.96
N GLN A 79 -13.02 -11.75 6.70
CA GLN A 79 -13.62 -10.55 7.27
C GLN A 79 -12.63 -9.38 7.19
N ALA A 80 -13.02 -8.26 6.58
CA ALA A 80 -12.21 -7.04 6.56
C ALA A 80 -12.29 -6.29 7.90
N MET A 81 -11.15 -5.79 8.37
CA MET A 81 -10.99 -5.11 9.66
C MET A 81 -10.82 -3.60 9.46
N ARG A 82 -11.08 -2.81 10.51
CA ARG A 82 -10.86 -1.35 10.50
C ARG A 82 -11.53 -0.65 9.30
N LEU A 83 -12.80 -0.97 9.06
CA LEU A 83 -13.60 -0.49 7.93
C LEU A 83 -13.62 1.04 7.86
N SER A 84 -13.62 1.70 9.02
CA SER A 84 -13.59 3.18 9.14
C SER A 84 -12.40 3.83 8.43
N ARG A 85 -11.30 3.10 8.21
CA ARG A 85 -10.10 3.61 7.53
C ARG A 85 -10.25 3.75 6.02
N ASN A 86 -11.27 3.13 5.43
CA ASN A 86 -11.48 3.06 3.98
C ASN A 86 -10.27 2.49 3.20
N ARG A 87 -9.71 1.36 3.66
CA ARG A 87 -8.46 0.77 3.13
C ARG A 87 -8.60 -0.61 2.48
N ARG A 88 -9.82 -1.00 2.11
CA ARG A 88 -10.12 -2.32 1.51
C ARG A 88 -9.99 -2.36 -0.02
N TRP A 89 -9.24 -1.43 -0.61
CA TRP A 89 -9.14 -1.21 -2.05
C TRP A 89 -7.81 -1.70 -2.59
N GLY A 90 -7.80 -2.29 -3.79
CA GLY A 90 -6.57 -2.72 -4.43
C GLY A 90 -6.73 -2.96 -5.92
N HIS A 91 -5.61 -3.30 -6.55
CA HIS A 91 -5.61 -3.79 -7.93
C HIS A 91 -6.46 -5.07 -8.01
N PRO A 92 -7.25 -5.32 -9.07
CA PRO A 92 -8.11 -6.50 -9.16
C PRO A 92 -7.39 -7.82 -8.90
N VAL A 93 -6.17 -7.98 -9.41
CA VAL A 93 -5.32 -9.16 -9.13
C VAL A 93 -5.02 -9.32 -7.63
N MET A 94 -4.80 -8.23 -6.89
CA MET A 94 -4.57 -8.30 -5.45
C MET A 94 -5.81 -8.76 -4.69
N ILE A 95 -6.98 -8.20 -5.05
CA ILE A 95 -8.25 -8.61 -4.45
C ILE A 95 -8.54 -10.09 -4.72
N ASN A 96 -8.38 -10.52 -5.97
CA ASN A 96 -8.54 -11.93 -6.35
C ASN A 96 -7.57 -12.85 -5.60
N LEU A 97 -6.32 -12.41 -5.39
CA LEU A 97 -5.34 -13.18 -4.64
C LEU A 97 -5.76 -13.32 -3.17
N ILE A 98 -6.28 -12.27 -2.53
CA ILE A 98 -6.75 -12.32 -1.14
C ILE A 98 -7.95 -13.26 -1.01
N GLU A 99 -8.92 -13.18 -1.93
CA GLU A 99 -10.05 -14.12 -1.94
C GLU A 99 -9.58 -15.57 -2.09
N LYS A 100 -8.66 -15.81 -3.04
CA LYS A 100 -8.08 -17.14 -3.27
C LYS A 100 -7.33 -17.63 -2.03
N LEU A 101 -6.50 -16.77 -1.43
CA LEU A 101 -5.79 -17.09 -0.18
C LEU A 101 -6.76 -17.47 0.92
N SER A 102 -7.90 -16.78 1.02
CA SER A 102 -8.87 -17.06 2.08
C SER A 102 -9.47 -18.46 1.96
N ARG A 103 -9.79 -18.90 0.74
CA ARG A 103 -10.33 -20.24 0.46
C ARG A 103 -9.27 -21.33 0.58
N ASP A 104 -8.06 -21.08 0.09
CA ASP A 104 -6.99 -22.06 0.19
C ASP A 104 -6.50 -22.22 1.64
N ALA A 105 -6.48 -21.13 2.42
CA ALA A 105 -6.10 -21.16 3.83
C ALA A 105 -7.08 -22.01 4.65
N THR A 106 -8.38 -21.96 4.37
CA THR A 106 -9.37 -22.84 5.00
C THR A 106 -9.16 -24.30 4.62
N ALA A 107 -8.84 -24.59 3.35
CA ALA A 107 -8.44 -25.93 2.94
C ALA A 107 -7.17 -26.44 3.65
N ASP A 108 -6.26 -25.53 4.04
CA ASP A 108 -5.03 -25.84 4.80
C ASP A 108 -5.24 -25.86 6.34
N GLY A 109 -6.48 -25.71 6.81
CA GLY A 109 -6.87 -25.78 8.23
C GLY A 109 -6.80 -24.44 8.99
N TRP A 110 -6.66 -23.30 8.31
CA TRP A 110 -6.80 -21.98 8.92
C TRP A 110 -8.26 -21.52 8.87
N PRO A 111 -8.87 -20.98 9.95
CA PRO A 111 -10.33 -20.79 9.99
C PRO A 111 -10.88 -19.68 9.07
N GLY A 112 -10.01 -18.92 8.42
CA GLY A 112 -10.34 -17.81 7.53
C GLY A 112 -9.46 -16.58 7.83
N LEU A 113 -9.54 -15.55 6.99
CA LEU A 113 -8.68 -14.38 7.08
C LEU A 113 -9.36 -13.22 7.79
N LEU A 114 -8.65 -12.57 8.71
CA LEU A 114 -8.93 -11.19 9.09
C LEU A 114 -8.02 -10.29 8.26
N ILE A 115 -8.62 -9.50 7.38
CA ILE A 115 -7.89 -8.66 6.41
C ILE A 115 -7.71 -7.27 7.00
N GLY A 116 -6.47 -6.80 7.08
CA GLY A 116 -6.08 -5.45 7.48
C GLY A 116 -6.11 -4.47 6.31
N ASP A 117 -5.12 -3.57 6.28
CA ASP A 117 -5.04 -2.53 5.25
C ASP A 117 -4.59 -3.14 3.90
N ILE A 118 -5.26 -2.77 2.80
CA ILE A 118 -4.84 -3.05 1.43
C ILE A 118 -4.30 -1.76 0.81
N SER A 119 -5.17 -0.79 0.51
CA SER A 119 -4.81 0.55 0.04
C SER A 119 -6.01 1.49 0.18
N GLN A 120 -5.77 2.80 0.19
CA GLN A 120 -6.82 3.81 0.01
C GLN A 120 -7.45 3.68 -1.39
N PRO A 121 -8.63 4.26 -1.68
CA PRO A 121 -9.34 4.03 -2.94
C PRO A 121 -8.56 4.36 -4.21
N ARG A 122 -7.68 5.36 -4.14
CA ARG A 122 -6.80 5.79 -5.24
C ARG A 122 -5.31 5.55 -4.94
N GLY A 123 -5.03 4.77 -3.89
CA GLY A 123 -3.67 4.52 -3.41
C GLY A 123 -3.08 5.75 -2.72
N GLY A 124 -1.85 6.11 -3.09
CA GLY A 124 -1.16 7.27 -2.54
C GLY A 124 -0.64 7.06 -1.12
N PRO A 125 0.18 8.00 -0.61
CA PRO A 125 0.63 7.99 0.79
C PRO A 125 -0.57 7.94 1.75
N MET A 126 -0.54 7.03 2.72
CA MET A 126 -1.61 6.90 3.70
C MET A 126 -1.57 8.03 4.74
N LEU A 127 -2.75 8.44 5.23
CA LEU A 127 -2.87 9.38 6.35
C LEU A 127 -2.07 8.94 7.58
N THR A 128 -2.03 7.62 7.82
CA THR A 128 -1.42 6.99 9.01
C THR A 128 -0.96 5.56 8.68
N GLY A 129 -0.07 5.01 9.51
CA GLY A 129 0.25 3.57 9.48
C GLY A 129 1.43 3.23 8.57
N HIS A 130 1.17 2.69 7.39
CA HIS A 130 2.19 2.06 6.53
C HIS A 130 2.94 3.10 5.69
N ALA A 131 4.19 2.79 5.32
CA ALA A 131 4.95 3.57 4.34
C ALA A 131 4.62 3.14 2.88
N SER A 132 4.22 1.88 2.68
CA SER A 132 3.83 1.32 1.39
C SER A 132 2.30 1.32 1.19
N HIS A 133 1.70 0.34 0.50
CA HIS A 133 0.26 0.29 0.20
C HIS A 133 -0.24 1.43 -0.68
N GLN A 134 0.63 2.06 -1.45
CA GLN A 134 0.27 3.21 -2.25
C GLN A 134 -0.22 2.83 -3.65
N ILE A 135 0.04 1.60 -4.12
CA ILE A 135 -0.19 1.22 -5.53
C ILE A 135 -1.12 0.02 -5.71
N GLY A 136 -1.86 -0.38 -4.68
CA GLY A 136 -2.88 -1.42 -4.79
C GLY A 136 -2.34 -2.85 -4.88
N LEU A 137 -1.07 -3.07 -4.52
CA LEU A 137 -0.35 -4.35 -4.64
C LEU A 137 0.18 -4.89 -3.30
N ASP A 138 -0.26 -4.29 -2.19
CA ASP A 138 0.12 -4.65 -0.82
C ASP A 138 -1.14 -4.95 0.00
N ALA A 139 -1.08 -5.94 0.92
CA ALA A 139 -2.16 -6.23 1.84
C ALA A 139 -1.66 -6.86 3.13
N ASP A 140 -2.24 -6.43 4.25
CA ASP A 140 -1.97 -7.02 5.56
C ASP A 140 -3.00 -8.08 5.92
N ILE A 141 -2.53 -9.24 6.36
CA ILE A 141 -3.37 -10.33 6.85
C ILE A 141 -2.99 -10.62 8.30
N TRP A 142 -3.96 -10.57 9.21
CA TRP A 142 -3.69 -10.81 10.62
C TRP A 142 -3.36 -12.28 10.86
N PHE A 143 -2.45 -12.53 11.81
CA PHE A 143 -2.23 -13.86 12.37
C PHE A 143 -3.29 -14.25 13.41
N THR A 144 -4.11 -13.29 13.88
CA THR A 144 -5.27 -13.62 14.70
C THR A 144 -6.25 -14.47 13.88
N PRO A 145 -6.64 -15.66 14.35
CA PRO A 145 -7.56 -16.52 13.62
C PRO A 145 -8.94 -15.87 13.51
N MET A 146 -9.55 -15.97 12.33
CA MET A 146 -10.92 -15.49 12.13
C MET A 146 -11.90 -16.29 13.04
N PRO A 147 -12.79 -15.64 13.79
CA PRO A 147 -13.77 -16.34 14.61
C PRO A 147 -14.81 -17.06 13.75
N GLY A 148 -15.42 -18.12 14.28
CA GLY A 148 -16.49 -18.88 13.63
C GLY A 148 -17.84 -18.15 13.52
N ARG A 149 -17.84 -16.82 13.67
CA ARG A 149 -19.00 -15.94 13.53
C ARG A 149 -18.60 -14.66 12.81
N ARG A 150 -19.60 -13.91 12.35
CA ARG A 150 -19.37 -12.57 11.82
C ARG A 150 -19.15 -11.57 12.96
N LEU A 151 -18.12 -10.75 12.82
CA LEU A 151 -17.81 -9.61 13.66
C LEU A 151 -18.71 -8.45 13.23
N SER A 152 -19.31 -7.77 14.20
CA SER A 152 -19.96 -6.48 13.97
C SER A 152 -18.95 -5.41 13.53
N ALA A 153 -19.43 -4.31 12.97
CA ALA A 153 -18.59 -3.18 12.61
C ALA A 153 -17.78 -2.66 13.81
N GLN A 154 -18.42 -2.51 14.98
CA GLN A 154 -17.77 -2.07 16.22
C GLN A 154 -16.65 -3.02 16.67
N GLU A 155 -16.86 -4.33 16.58
CA GLU A 155 -15.83 -5.32 16.91
C GLU A 155 -14.65 -5.23 15.94
N ARG A 156 -14.88 -5.01 14.64
CA ARG A 156 -13.80 -4.84 13.65
C ARG A 156 -12.95 -3.61 13.90
N GLU A 157 -13.50 -2.57 14.51
CA GLU A 157 -12.75 -1.37 14.89
C GLU A 157 -11.94 -1.57 16.18
N ASN A 158 -12.50 -2.30 17.15
CA ASN A 158 -11.94 -2.36 18.51
C ASN A 158 -11.15 -3.64 18.82
N MET A 159 -11.35 -4.72 18.06
CA MET A 159 -10.62 -5.97 18.28
C MET A 159 -9.11 -5.73 18.13
N SER A 160 -8.33 -6.12 19.14
CA SER A 160 -6.87 -6.07 19.07
C SER A 160 -6.32 -7.29 18.35
N ALA A 161 -5.32 -7.07 17.48
CA ALA A 161 -4.55 -8.15 16.92
C ALA A 161 -3.61 -8.75 17.98
N VAL A 162 -3.31 -10.05 17.87
CA VAL A 162 -2.48 -10.77 18.85
C VAL A 162 -1.05 -10.87 18.31
N SER A 163 -0.10 -10.22 18.99
CA SER A 163 1.32 -10.34 18.64
C SER A 163 1.85 -11.73 18.98
N LEU A 164 2.38 -12.42 17.96
CA LEU A 164 3.03 -13.72 18.05
C LEU A 164 4.45 -13.65 18.60
N VAL A 165 5.03 -12.45 18.77
CA VAL A 165 6.45 -12.29 19.12
C VAL A 165 6.60 -11.60 20.47
N ASN A 166 7.60 -12.02 21.25
CA ASN A 166 7.99 -11.33 22.47
C ASN A 166 8.82 -10.10 22.12
N GLU A 167 8.42 -8.94 22.63
CA GLU A 167 9.05 -7.66 22.31
C GLU A 167 10.52 -7.58 22.73
N LYS A 168 10.92 -8.23 23.82
CA LYS A 168 12.28 -8.18 24.35
C LYS A 168 13.22 -9.15 23.64
N THR A 169 12.75 -10.37 23.36
CA THR A 169 13.61 -11.40 22.77
C THR A 169 13.53 -11.44 21.25
N HIS A 170 12.52 -10.80 20.66
CA HIS A 170 12.17 -10.89 19.25
C HIS A 170 11.94 -12.33 18.76
N LEU A 171 11.62 -13.26 19.68
CA LEU A 171 11.29 -14.65 19.37
C LEU A 171 9.79 -14.89 19.48
N VAL A 172 9.31 -15.89 18.73
CA VAL A 172 7.91 -16.30 18.77
C VAL A 172 7.52 -16.79 20.17
N LYS A 173 6.33 -16.40 20.63
CA LYS A 173 5.67 -16.92 21.83
C LYS A 173 5.16 -18.33 21.52
N GLU A 174 5.87 -19.35 21.97
CA GLU A 174 5.58 -20.77 21.65
C GLU A 174 4.13 -21.17 21.96
N LYS A 175 3.51 -20.63 23.02
CA LYS A 175 2.11 -20.92 23.39
C LYS A 175 1.08 -20.44 22.35
N LEU A 176 1.44 -19.48 21.49
CA LEU A 176 0.56 -18.93 20.46
C LEU A 176 0.86 -19.49 19.07
N TRP A 177 2.08 -19.99 18.86
CA TRP A 177 2.46 -20.55 17.57
C TRP A 177 1.76 -21.88 17.33
N ARG A 178 1.28 -22.04 16.11
CA ARG A 178 0.64 -23.29 15.65
C ARG A 178 1.13 -23.63 14.24
N PRO A 179 1.25 -24.90 13.86
CA PRO A 179 1.69 -25.30 12.53
C PRO A 179 0.91 -24.66 11.37
N GLU A 180 -0.36 -24.31 11.59
CA GLU A 180 -1.24 -23.64 10.62
C GLU A 180 -0.67 -22.28 10.20
N HIS A 181 0.04 -21.55 11.08
CA HIS A 181 0.68 -20.28 10.72
C HIS A 181 1.75 -20.48 9.64
N ALA A 182 2.53 -21.56 9.75
CA ALA A 182 3.52 -21.90 8.73
C ALA A 182 2.86 -22.32 7.42
N ARG A 183 1.75 -23.08 7.48
CA ARG A 183 0.98 -23.47 6.28
C ARG A 183 0.37 -22.25 5.58
N LEU A 184 -0.21 -21.30 6.33
CA LEU A 184 -0.74 -20.05 5.79
C LEU A 184 0.34 -19.23 5.05
N LEU A 185 1.50 -19.04 5.66
CA LEU A 185 2.61 -18.31 5.03
C LEU A 185 3.17 -19.07 3.81
N LYS A 186 3.26 -20.41 3.88
CA LYS A 186 3.66 -21.24 2.75
C LYS A 186 2.66 -21.13 1.60
N ARG A 187 1.35 -21.16 1.90
CA ARG A 187 0.28 -21.01 0.92
C ARG A 187 0.37 -19.66 0.21
N ALA A 188 0.45 -18.57 0.96
CA ALA A 188 0.61 -17.24 0.38
C ALA A 188 1.89 -17.14 -0.49
N ALA A 189 3.02 -17.69 -0.03
CA ALA A 189 4.27 -17.66 -0.79
C ALA A 189 4.23 -18.50 -2.07
N SER A 190 3.35 -19.51 -2.14
CA SER A 190 3.23 -20.40 -3.29
C SER A 190 2.66 -19.72 -4.53
N TYR A 191 1.96 -18.59 -4.37
CA TYR A 191 1.36 -17.90 -5.50
C TYR A 191 2.42 -17.20 -6.36
N PRO A 192 2.36 -17.33 -7.70
CA PRO A 192 3.34 -16.75 -8.60
C PRO A 192 3.35 -15.22 -8.56
N GLU A 193 2.20 -14.59 -8.25
CA GLU A 193 2.05 -13.13 -8.16
C GLU A 193 2.78 -12.56 -6.94
N VAL A 194 2.92 -13.34 -5.86
CA VAL A 194 3.56 -12.90 -4.61
C VAL A 194 5.07 -12.83 -4.79
N GLU A 195 5.63 -11.64 -4.62
CA GLU A 195 7.08 -11.42 -4.66
C GLU A 195 7.69 -11.46 -3.26
N ARG A 196 6.97 -10.96 -2.25
CA ARG A 196 7.44 -10.88 -0.86
C ARG A 196 6.29 -11.05 0.14
N ILE A 197 6.65 -11.62 1.29
CA ILE A 197 5.83 -11.62 2.49
C ILE A 197 6.69 -11.05 3.62
N LEU A 198 6.31 -9.91 4.20
CA LEU A 198 7.04 -9.33 5.33
C LEU A 198 6.46 -9.86 6.65
N VAL A 199 7.34 -10.33 7.51
CA VAL A 199 7.01 -10.84 8.85
C VAL A 199 8.05 -10.35 9.85
N ASN A 200 7.72 -10.40 11.14
CA ASN A 200 8.71 -10.17 12.18
C ASN A 200 9.90 -11.17 12.07
N PRO A 201 11.15 -10.77 12.37
CA PRO A 201 12.29 -11.69 12.37
C PRO A 201 12.11 -12.93 13.25
N GLY A 202 11.38 -12.85 14.36
CA GLY A 202 11.07 -14.01 15.20
C GLY A 202 10.26 -15.07 14.46
N ILE A 203 9.28 -14.66 13.67
CA ILE A 203 8.44 -15.55 12.85
C ILE A 203 9.30 -16.17 11.75
N LYS A 204 10.13 -15.37 11.06
CA LYS A 204 11.07 -15.88 10.07
C LYS A 204 12.02 -16.92 10.67
N LYS A 205 12.56 -16.68 11.85
CA LYS A 205 13.41 -17.63 12.58
C LYS A 205 12.65 -18.91 12.92
N LYS A 206 11.43 -18.82 13.45
CA LYS A 206 10.60 -20.00 13.75
C LYS A 206 10.39 -20.88 12.52
N LEU A 207 10.12 -20.27 11.36
CA LEU A 207 10.03 -21.00 10.09
C LEU A 207 11.37 -21.64 9.71
N CYS A 208 12.47 -20.91 9.81
CA CYS A 208 13.80 -21.43 9.51
C CYS A 208 14.15 -22.65 10.36
N ASP A 209 13.83 -22.64 11.65
CA ASP A 209 14.13 -23.72 12.60
C ASP A 209 13.26 -24.98 12.33
N THR A 210 11.98 -24.77 12.00
CA THR A 210 10.96 -25.84 12.01
C THR A 210 10.59 -26.40 10.64
N VAL A 211 10.69 -25.63 9.55
CA VAL A 211 10.32 -26.09 8.21
C VAL A 211 11.34 -27.11 7.71
N LYS A 212 10.87 -28.31 7.40
CA LYS A 212 11.66 -29.39 6.78
C LYS A 212 11.21 -29.62 5.33
N GLY A 213 12.03 -30.31 4.54
CA GLY A 213 11.74 -30.57 3.12
C GLY A 213 11.90 -29.33 2.24
N ASP A 214 10.92 -29.05 1.39
CA ASP A 214 10.96 -27.88 0.50
C ASP A 214 10.90 -26.55 1.29
N ARG A 215 12.00 -25.80 1.16
CA ARG A 215 12.23 -24.49 1.78
C ARG A 215 12.32 -23.35 0.76
N SER A 216 12.15 -23.64 -0.53
CA SER A 216 12.31 -22.65 -1.60
C SER A 216 11.41 -21.42 -1.41
N TRP A 217 10.20 -21.63 -0.89
CA TRP A 217 9.22 -20.57 -0.60
C TRP A 217 9.68 -19.59 0.50
N LEU A 218 10.57 -20.01 1.41
CA LEU A 218 11.07 -19.15 2.48
C LEU A 218 11.80 -17.93 1.93
N ARG A 219 12.39 -18.00 0.72
CA ARG A 219 13.05 -16.84 0.09
C ARG A 219 12.13 -15.62 -0.04
N LYS A 220 10.82 -15.83 -0.22
CA LYS A 220 9.80 -14.77 -0.30
C LYS A 220 9.45 -14.19 1.08
N VAL A 221 9.65 -14.96 2.16
CA VAL A 221 9.38 -14.51 3.53
C VAL A 221 10.58 -13.68 4.02
N ARG A 222 10.37 -12.37 4.22
CA ARG A 222 11.40 -11.39 4.56
C ARG A 222 11.18 -10.84 5.97
N PRO A 223 12.22 -10.84 6.83
CA PRO A 223 12.12 -10.19 8.12
C PRO A 223 12.00 -8.67 7.95
N PHE A 224 11.12 -8.05 8.75
CA PHE A 224 10.94 -6.61 8.83
C PHE A 224 10.50 -6.20 10.24
N TRP A 225 10.75 -4.94 10.62
CA TRP A 225 10.30 -4.40 11.91
C TRP A 225 8.77 -4.45 12.04
N GLY A 226 8.25 -4.62 13.25
CA GLY A 226 6.81 -4.85 13.47
C GLY A 226 6.39 -6.22 12.94
N HIS A 227 5.30 -6.29 12.17
CA HIS A 227 4.80 -7.49 11.49
C HIS A 227 4.73 -8.74 12.40
N ASP A 228 4.41 -8.53 13.67
CA ASP A 228 4.38 -9.53 14.73
C ASP A 228 2.96 -10.05 14.98
N TYR A 229 1.93 -9.29 14.59
CA TYR A 229 0.53 -9.70 14.64
C TYR A 229 -0.14 -9.85 13.26
N HIS A 230 0.55 -9.46 12.19
CA HIS A 230 0.11 -9.62 10.80
C HIS A 230 1.32 -9.95 9.91
N PHE A 231 1.05 -10.46 8.72
CA PHE A 231 2.02 -10.50 7.63
C PHE A 231 1.57 -9.60 6.49
N HIS A 232 2.54 -8.95 5.87
CA HIS A 232 2.34 -8.08 4.72
C HIS A 232 2.60 -8.88 3.45
N ILE A 233 1.61 -9.04 2.58
CA ILE A 233 1.79 -9.62 1.25
C ILE A 233 2.07 -8.50 0.25
N ARG A 234 3.07 -8.71 -0.61
CA ARG A 234 3.33 -7.88 -1.78
C ARG A 234 3.30 -8.71 -3.05
N ILE A 235 2.49 -8.28 -4.02
CA ILE A 235 2.48 -8.84 -5.37
C ILE A 235 3.29 -7.97 -6.34
N GLY A 236 3.78 -8.58 -7.41
CA GLY A 236 4.54 -7.88 -8.44
C GLY A 236 3.69 -6.92 -9.29
N CYS A 237 4.37 -6.10 -10.11
CA CYS A 237 3.72 -5.23 -11.08
C CYS A 237 2.88 -6.04 -12.08
N GLN A 238 1.62 -5.66 -12.24
CA GLN A 238 0.65 -6.40 -13.06
C GLN A 238 0.62 -5.91 -14.51
N PRO A 239 0.16 -6.74 -15.47
CA PRO A 239 -0.12 -6.29 -16.84
C PRO A 239 -1.02 -5.05 -16.86
N GLY A 240 -0.85 -4.19 -17.88
CA GLY A 240 -1.58 -2.92 -17.96
C GLY A 240 -1.01 -1.78 -17.08
N SER A 241 0.08 -2.03 -16.34
CA SER A 241 0.72 -1.05 -15.45
C SER A 241 2.13 -0.62 -15.91
N PRO A 242 2.30 0.06 -17.06
CA PRO A 242 3.62 0.42 -17.59
C PRO A 242 4.39 1.39 -16.68
N GLY A 243 3.68 2.17 -15.86
CA GLY A 243 4.28 3.07 -14.87
C GLY A 243 4.67 2.41 -13.55
N CYS A 244 4.40 1.10 -13.37
CA CYS A 244 4.73 0.38 -12.14
C CYS A 244 6.21 0.01 -12.09
N LYS A 245 6.87 0.37 -10.98
CA LYS A 245 8.29 0.09 -10.74
C LYS A 245 8.43 -1.15 -9.86
N ARG A 246 9.07 -2.18 -10.41
CA ARG A 246 9.38 -3.41 -9.68
C ARG A 246 10.37 -3.14 -8.55
N GLN A 247 10.28 -3.96 -7.50
CA GLN A 247 11.32 -4.06 -6.49
C GLN A 247 12.38 -5.07 -6.98
N GLU A 248 13.61 -4.97 -6.48
CA GLU A 248 14.63 -5.99 -6.74
C GLU A 248 14.11 -7.40 -6.41
N ALA A 249 14.62 -8.45 -7.06
CA ALA A 249 14.22 -9.82 -6.72
C ALA A 249 14.68 -10.19 -5.30
N THR A 250 13.97 -11.12 -4.64
CA THR A 250 14.50 -11.71 -3.41
C THR A 250 15.70 -12.61 -3.74
N PRO A 251 16.71 -12.70 -2.85
CA PRO A 251 17.83 -13.63 -3.03
C PRO A 251 17.35 -15.06 -3.29
N ALA A 252 18.19 -15.88 -3.94
CA ALA A 252 17.87 -17.28 -4.20
C ALA A 252 17.87 -18.13 -2.91
N SER A 253 18.63 -17.72 -1.89
CA SER A 253 18.67 -18.41 -0.60
C SER A 253 17.33 -18.31 0.14
N ASP A 254 17.10 -19.26 1.04
CA ASP A 254 15.94 -19.25 1.93
C ASP A 254 15.97 -18.09 2.96
N GLY A 255 17.11 -17.39 3.05
CA GLY A 255 17.34 -16.26 3.95
C GLY A 255 17.39 -16.68 5.43
N CYS A 256 17.82 -17.90 5.71
CA CYS A 256 18.00 -18.46 7.06
C CYS A 256 19.48 -18.49 7.48
N ASP A 257 20.26 -17.53 6.98
CA ASP A 257 21.71 -17.43 7.13
C ASP A 257 22.09 -16.21 7.99
N LYS A 258 23.32 -15.70 7.85
CA LYS A 258 23.82 -14.51 8.56
C LYS A 258 22.91 -13.28 8.36
N SER A 259 22.19 -13.18 7.24
CA SER A 259 21.23 -12.10 7.01
C SER A 259 20.06 -12.12 8.00
N LEU A 260 19.66 -13.30 8.49
CA LEU A 260 18.67 -13.44 9.55
C LEU A 260 19.31 -13.24 10.93
N ALA A 261 20.52 -13.75 11.15
CA ALA A 261 21.22 -13.62 12.43
C ALA A 261 21.43 -12.15 12.84
N TRP A 262 21.65 -11.25 11.86
CA TRP A 262 21.76 -9.80 12.10
C TRP A 262 20.55 -9.22 12.86
N TRP A 263 19.33 -9.72 12.61
CA TRP A 263 18.11 -9.29 13.31
C TRP A 263 18.08 -9.61 14.81
N PHE A 264 18.99 -10.48 15.27
CA PHE A 264 19.13 -10.86 16.67
C PHE A 264 20.39 -10.25 17.32
N THR A 265 20.94 -9.22 16.70
CA THR A 265 21.95 -8.33 17.29
C THR A 265 21.28 -7.05 17.79
N GLU A 266 22.01 -6.20 18.54
CA GLU A 266 21.49 -4.92 19.02
C GLU A 266 21.25 -3.90 17.89
N GLU A 267 22.08 -3.93 16.85
CA GLU A 267 22.13 -2.92 15.78
C GLU A 267 20.76 -2.56 15.15
N PRO A 268 19.92 -3.51 14.69
CA PRO A 268 18.62 -3.20 14.09
C PRO A 268 17.60 -2.60 15.07
N TRP A 269 17.82 -2.73 16.38
CA TRP A 269 16.89 -2.30 17.42
C TRP A 269 17.32 -1.02 18.13
N ARG A 270 18.47 -0.46 17.74
CA ARG A 270 18.92 0.83 18.25
C ARG A 270 17.85 1.90 18.02
N PRO A 271 17.57 2.75 19.03
CA PRO A 271 16.65 3.86 18.88
C PRO A 271 17.01 4.72 17.66
N ASN A 272 16.00 5.23 16.97
CA ASN A 272 16.23 6.20 15.91
C ASN A 272 16.91 7.43 16.51
N LYS A 273 18.02 7.89 15.89
CA LYS A 273 18.75 9.09 16.33
C LYS A 273 17.92 10.37 16.24
N ASN A 274 16.89 10.38 15.40
CA ASN A 274 15.96 11.50 15.26
C ASN A 274 14.52 10.96 15.25
N PRO A 275 13.95 10.61 16.42
CA PRO A 275 12.62 10.01 16.50
C PRO A 275 11.52 10.99 16.07
N ASP A 276 11.75 12.28 16.23
CA ASP A 276 10.79 13.36 15.91
C ASP A 276 10.86 13.80 14.44
N ALA A 277 11.80 13.24 13.66
CA ALA A 277 11.84 13.51 12.22
C ALA A 277 10.52 13.08 11.56
N PRO A 278 9.91 13.96 10.74
CA PRO A 278 8.69 13.61 10.01
C PRO A 278 8.97 12.43 9.06
N LYS A 279 7.99 11.53 8.99
CA LYS A 279 8.06 10.35 8.12
C LYS A 279 8.06 10.76 6.66
N ALA A 280 8.62 9.94 5.78
CA ALA A 280 8.68 10.28 4.35
C ALA A 280 7.27 10.58 3.78
N ARG A 281 6.26 9.78 4.17
CA ARG A 281 4.86 10.01 3.79
C ARG A 281 4.26 11.34 4.29
N ASP A 282 4.81 11.90 5.37
CA ASP A 282 4.34 13.13 6.01
C ASP A 282 4.92 14.38 5.35
N LEU A 283 5.88 14.19 4.43
CA LEU A 283 6.52 15.25 3.65
C LEU A 283 6.18 15.20 2.16
N MET A 284 5.63 14.08 1.66
CA MET A 284 5.34 13.91 0.24
C MET A 284 4.24 14.86 -0.23
N THR A 285 4.59 15.74 -1.15
CA THR A 285 3.63 16.54 -1.95
C THR A 285 3.31 15.83 -3.26
N MET A 286 2.37 16.36 -4.06
CA MET A 286 2.08 15.80 -5.39
C MET A 286 3.29 15.87 -6.34
N ALA A 287 4.18 16.85 -6.20
CA ALA A 287 5.46 16.89 -6.93
C ALA A 287 6.40 15.72 -6.57
N SER A 288 6.23 15.09 -5.41
CA SER A 288 6.99 13.88 -5.05
C SER A 288 6.52 12.64 -5.81
N LEU A 289 5.29 12.62 -6.35
CA LEU A 289 4.69 11.45 -6.98
C LEU A 289 4.86 11.44 -8.50
N PRO A 290 4.70 10.27 -9.17
CA PRO A 290 4.57 10.22 -10.63
C PRO A 290 3.49 11.19 -11.13
N LYS A 291 3.73 11.86 -12.27
CA LYS A 291 2.84 12.91 -12.78
C LYS A 291 1.42 12.41 -13.03
N GLU A 292 1.30 11.15 -13.43
CA GLU A 292 0.05 10.44 -13.68
C GLU A 292 -0.83 10.34 -12.43
N CYS A 293 -0.26 10.43 -11.22
CA CYS A 293 -1.03 10.42 -9.98
C CYS A 293 -1.95 11.64 -9.82
N ARG A 294 -1.65 12.77 -10.48
CA ARG A 294 -2.59 13.89 -10.57
C ARG A 294 -3.83 13.52 -11.40
N VAL A 295 -3.64 12.77 -12.49
CA VAL A 295 -4.74 12.30 -13.33
C VAL A 295 -5.61 11.28 -12.59
N VAL A 296 -4.98 10.39 -11.80
CA VAL A 296 -5.72 9.46 -10.94
C VAL A 296 -6.56 10.23 -9.93
N LEU A 297 -6.01 11.25 -9.27
CA LEU A 297 -6.72 12.03 -8.27
C LEU A 297 -7.89 12.82 -8.88
N SER A 298 -7.77 13.32 -10.11
CA SER A 298 -8.82 14.10 -10.77
C SER A 298 -9.84 13.25 -11.55
N ALA A 299 -9.66 11.93 -11.64
CA ALA A 299 -10.54 11.06 -12.40
C ALA A 299 -11.96 10.99 -11.80
N PRO A 300 -12.99 10.70 -12.61
CA PRO A 300 -14.33 10.47 -12.08
C PRO A 300 -14.35 9.23 -11.17
N SER A 301 -15.24 9.25 -10.18
CA SER A 301 -15.55 8.10 -9.35
C SER A 301 -16.60 7.20 -10.03
N PRO A 302 -16.67 5.90 -9.68
CA PRO A 302 -17.80 5.06 -10.09
C PRO A 302 -19.10 5.54 -9.44
N GLU A 303 -20.24 5.07 -9.95
CA GLU A 303 -21.57 5.42 -9.44
C GLU A 303 -21.76 5.08 -7.96
N SER A 304 -21.14 4.00 -7.49
CA SER A 304 -21.18 3.59 -6.09
C SER A 304 -20.01 2.66 -5.72
N GLU A 305 -19.77 2.50 -4.41
CA GLU A 305 -18.85 1.49 -3.87
C GLU A 305 -19.26 0.07 -4.23
N MET A 306 -20.58 -0.20 -4.28
CA MET A 306 -21.13 -1.51 -4.62
C MET A 306 -20.79 -1.91 -6.06
N ALA A 307 -20.83 -0.96 -7.01
CA ALA A 307 -20.50 -1.20 -8.42
C ALA A 307 -19.05 -1.68 -8.62
N VAL A 308 -18.17 -1.43 -7.65
CA VAL A 308 -16.73 -1.77 -7.71
C VAL A 308 -16.29 -2.61 -6.50
N THR A 309 -17.22 -3.30 -5.84
CA THR A 309 -16.88 -4.27 -4.79
C THR A 309 -16.99 -5.69 -5.33
N VAL A 310 -15.91 -6.47 -5.18
CA VAL A 310 -15.85 -7.89 -5.54
C VAL A 310 -16.16 -8.74 -4.30
N GLY A 311 -17.05 -9.72 -4.45
CA GLY A 311 -17.34 -10.73 -3.41
C GLY A 311 -16.92 -12.13 -3.83
N GLY A 312 -17.06 -13.10 -2.91
CA GLY A 312 -16.41 -14.43 -2.89
C GLY A 312 -16.50 -15.38 -4.08
N ASN A 313 -17.15 -14.98 -5.17
CA ASN A 313 -17.20 -15.68 -6.45
C ASN A 313 -16.61 -14.86 -7.62
N GLY A 314 -15.90 -13.75 -7.38
CA GLY A 314 -15.28 -12.93 -8.43
C GLY A 314 -16.26 -12.05 -9.23
N THR A 315 -17.54 -12.05 -8.86
CA THR A 315 -18.58 -11.17 -9.43
C THR A 315 -18.76 -9.94 -8.52
N ALA A 316 -19.07 -8.80 -9.14
CA ALA A 316 -19.53 -7.62 -8.40
C ALA A 316 -20.70 -8.03 -7.48
N VAL A 317 -20.63 -7.70 -6.20
CA VAL A 317 -21.73 -7.98 -5.26
C VAL A 317 -22.88 -7.04 -5.56
N ALA A 318 -23.77 -7.46 -6.48
CA ALA A 318 -25.12 -6.93 -6.50
C ALA A 318 -25.80 -7.33 -5.17
N ALA A 319 -26.34 -6.35 -4.45
CA ALA A 319 -27.08 -6.59 -3.22
C ALA A 319 -28.15 -7.67 -3.45
N VAL A 320 -28.12 -8.71 -2.62
CA VAL A 320 -29.17 -9.73 -2.60
C VAL A 320 -30.43 -9.09 -2.02
N SER A 321 -31.33 -8.64 -2.89
CA SER A 321 -32.77 -8.48 -2.68
C SER A 321 -33.41 -8.37 -4.07
N ALA A 322 -34.00 -9.46 -4.56
CA ALA A 322 -34.68 -9.56 -5.86
C ALA A 322 -36.09 -8.90 -5.82
N PRO A 323 -36.74 -8.63 -6.98
CA PRO A 323 -37.34 -9.70 -7.80
C PRO A 323 -36.92 -9.75 -9.29
N THR A 324 -36.88 -11.01 -9.81
CA THR A 324 -37.07 -11.58 -11.18
C THR A 324 -37.73 -10.68 -12.25
N GLU A 325 -37.45 -10.69 -13.57
CA GLU A 325 -36.92 -11.62 -14.63
C GLU A 325 -36.76 -10.80 -15.98
N PRO A 326 -36.45 -11.33 -17.20
CA PRO A 326 -35.55 -12.41 -17.65
C PRO A 326 -34.60 -11.99 -18.83
N ALA A 327 -33.80 -12.95 -19.30
CA ALA A 327 -32.58 -12.86 -20.13
C ALA A 327 -32.75 -12.70 -21.66
N THR A 328 -31.66 -12.28 -22.34
CA THR A 328 -31.34 -12.63 -23.75
C THR A 328 -29.86 -13.02 -23.90
N ILE A 329 -29.62 -13.99 -24.80
CA ILE A 329 -28.35 -14.66 -25.10
C ILE A 329 -27.85 -14.14 -26.45
N ASP A 330 -26.53 -13.97 -26.64
CA ASP A 330 -25.96 -13.98 -27.99
C ASP A 330 -24.59 -14.73 -28.02
N PRO A 331 -24.39 -15.75 -28.88
CA PRO A 331 -23.21 -16.61 -28.91
C PRO A 331 -22.31 -16.32 -30.12
N SER A 332 -21.10 -15.80 -29.88
CA SER A 332 -19.97 -15.82 -30.83
C SER A 332 -18.69 -15.43 -30.06
N ALA A 333 -17.85 -16.37 -29.60
CA ALA A 333 -16.69 -16.96 -30.32
C ALA A 333 -15.74 -15.89 -30.94
N ALA A 334 -14.41 -15.90 -30.85
CA ALA A 334 -13.38 -16.69 -30.17
C ALA A 334 -12.03 -15.88 -30.22
N LEU A 335 -11.07 -16.21 -29.34
CA LEU A 335 -9.62 -15.87 -29.40
C LEU A 335 -8.91 -16.80 -30.45
N PRO A 336 -7.61 -16.66 -30.90
CA PRO A 336 -6.45 -16.36 -30.02
C PRO A 336 -5.05 -15.91 -30.61
N VAL A 337 -4.06 -15.79 -29.69
CA VAL A 337 -2.55 -15.98 -29.78
C VAL A 337 -1.74 -15.03 -30.69
N THR A 338 -0.62 -14.38 -30.27
CA THR A 338 0.76 -14.95 -30.12
C THR A 338 1.68 -14.21 -29.14
N ALA A 339 2.43 -14.99 -28.36
CA ALA A 339 3.63 -14.60 -27.62
C ALA A 339 4.90 -14.86 -28.47
N ASN A 340 5.96 -14.08 -28.27
CA ASN A 340 7.30 -14.34 -28.82
C ASN A 340 8.36 -14.31 -27.71
N SER A 341 9.20 -15.35 -27.67
CA SER A 341 9.95 -15.84 -26.50
C SER A 341 11.48 -15.78 -26.66
N PHE A 342 12.04 -14.79 -27.36
CA PHE A 342 13.50 -14.68 -27.53
C PHE A 342 14.01 -13.25 -27.40
N ALA A 343 14.54 -12.90 -26.21
CA ALA A 343 15.50 -11.81 -26.06
C ALA A 343 16.46 -12.13 -24.88
N PRO A 344 17.78 -11.92 -25.06
CA PRO A 344 18.82 -12.40 -24.15
C PRO A 344 18.96 -11.60 -22.85
N THR A 345 19.32 -12.32 -21.79
CA THR A 345 19.53 -11.85 -20.41
C THR A 345 20.84 -11.04 -20.28
N PRO A 346 20.82 -9.78 -19.80
CA PRO A 346 22.02 -9.11 -19.37
C PRO A 346 22.45 -9.60 -17.98
N LYS A 347 23.71 -10.03 -17.88
CA LYS A 347 24.44 -10.26 -16.62
C LYS A 347 24.79 -8.92 -15.98
N ILE A 348 24.76 -8.86 -14.65
CA ILE A 348 25.47 -7.97 -13.69
C ILE A 348 24.60 -8.07 -12.42
N GLY A 349 25.05 -8.38 -11.20
CA GLY A 349 26.31 -8.25 -10.47
C GLY A 349 25.86 -8.17 -8.99
N ILE A 350 26.64 -8.69 -8.04
CA ILE A 350 26.21 -8.93 -6.65
C ILE A 350 25.91 -7.60 -5.90
N PRO A 351 24.68 -7.35 -5.40
CA PRO A 351 24.38 -6.18 -4.60
C PRO A 351 24.51 -6.44 -3.09
N MET A 352 25.18 -5.51 -2.40
CA MET A 352 25.44 -5.51 -0.95
C MET A 352 24.26 -4.92 -0.14
N PRO A 353 24.16 -5.22 1.18
CA PRO A 353 23.11 -4.72 2.06
C PRO A 353 23.03 -3.18 2.11
N ARG A 354 21.82 -2.64 2.21
CA ARG A 354 21.56 -1.20 2.39
C ARG A 354 20.96 -0.91 3.77
N PRO A 355 21.31 0.23 4.40
CA PRO A 355 20.77 0.64 5.70
C PRO A 355 19.26 0.92 5.63
N ARG A 356 18.64 0.96 6.82
CA ARG A 356 17.22 1.26 7.06
C ARG A 356 16.76 2.44 6.18
N PRO A 357 15.75 2.27 5.32
CA PRO A 357 15.08 3.42 4.71
C PRO A 357 14.63 4.35 5.82
N HIS A 358 14.85 5.66 5.67
CA HIS A 358 14.30 6.64 6.59
C HIS A 358 12.77 6.52 6.53
N ASP A 359 12.18 5.89 7.56
CA ASP A 359 10.74 5.73 7.75
C ASP A 359 10.06 7.10 7.78
#